data_AF-A0AAI8QG11-F1
#
_entry.id   AF-A0AAI8QG11-F1
#
_cell.length_a   1.000
_cell.length_b   1.000
_cell.length_c   1.000
_cell.angle_alpha   90.00
_cell.angle_beta   90.00
_cell.angle_gamma   90.00
#
_symmetry.space_group_name_H-M   'P 1'
#
loop_
_entity.id
_entity.type
_entity.pdbx_description
1 polymer ?
#
loop_
_entity_poly.entity_id
_entity_poly.type
_entity_poly.pdbx_seq_one_letter_code
_entity_poly.pdbx_strand_id
1 'polypeptide(L)' 'MCKIYQTNSKRLKAKISEFTNNQNPVKWRDIRSIDELQIKLENEFRILGYYYERKKNQYKNYPKKKRIDSEKIGQVLLCI' A
#
# COMPACT_ATOMS: atom_id res chain seq x y z
N MET A 1 -11.81 3.96 -26.75
CA MET A 1 -12.33 2.68 -27.28
C MET A 1 -11.88 1.55 -26.35
N CYS A 2 -12.75 1.04 -25.48
CA CYS A 2 -12.45 -0.11 -24.63
C CYS A 2 -12.87 -1.38 -25.36
N LYS A 3 -11.99 -2.38 -25.45
CA LYS A 3 -12.30 -3.69 -26.03
C LYS A 3 -12.34 -4.72 -24.89
N ILE A 4 -13.49 -5.33 -24.68
CA ILE A 4 -13.70 -6.36 -23.65
C ILE A 4 -13.64 -7.72 -24.33
N TYR A 5 -12.79 -8.61 -23.82
CA TYR A 5 -12.60 -9.96 -24.35
C TYR A 5 -12.93 -10.99 -23.26
N GLN A 6 -13.78 -11.97 -23.59
CA GLN A 6 -14.15 -13.06 -22.69
C GLN A 6 -13.52 -14.37 -23.16
N THR A 7 -12.89 -15.11 -22.23
CA THR A 7 -12.28 -16.41 -22.53
C THR A 7 -12.61 -17.45 -21.46
N ASN A 8 -12.93 -18.68 -21.89
CA ASN A 8 -13.22 -19.83 -21.02
C ASN A 8 -11.99 -20.72 -20.76
N SER A 9 -10.84 -20.39 -21.37
CA SER A 9 -9.60 -21.17 -21.21
C SER A 9 -8.90 -20.86 -19.88
N LYS A 10 -8.86 -21.84 -18.97
CA LYS A 10 -8.15 -21.73 -17.68
C LYS A 10 -6.66 -21.37 -17.85
N ARG A 11 -6.01 -21.88 -18.91
CA ARG A 11 -4.59 -21.61 -19.21
C ARG A 11 -4.35 -20.16 -19.60
N LEU A 12 -5.29 -19.56 -20.34
CA LEU A 12 -5.18 -18.15 -20.74
C LEU A 12 -5.45 -17.21 -19.55
N LYS A 13 -6.40 -17.57 -18.66
CA LYS A 13 -6.62 -16.85 -17.40
C LYS A 13 -5.38 -16.84 -16.50
N ALA A 14 -4.72 -17.99 -16.33
CA ALA A 14 -3.50 -18.09 -15.54
C ALA A 14 -2.37 -17.20 -16.11
N LYS A 15 -2.16 -17.23 -17.43
CA LYS A 15 -1.20 -16.35 -18.11
C LYS A 15 -1.53 -14.88 -17.94
N ILE A 16 -2.80 -14.48 -18.08
CA ILE A 16 -3.24 -13.10 -17.87
C ILE A 16 -2.96 -12.68 -16.42
N SER A 17 -3.34 -13.49 -15.43
CA SER A 17 -3.08 -13.20 -14.01
C SER A 17 -1.59 -13.11 -13.70
N GLU A 18 -0.76 -13.99 -14.26
CA GLU A 18 0.70 -13.93 -14.12
C GLU A 18 1.27 -12.65 -14.76
N PHE A 19 0.81 -12.30 -15.96
CA PHE A 19 1.24 -11.10 -16.67
C PHE A 19 0.77 -9.81 -15.97
N THR A 20 -0.44 -9.78 -15.42
CA THR A 20 -0.99 -8.66 -14.64
C THR A 20 -0.25 -8.48 -13.31
N ASN A 21 0.09 -9.58 -12.62
CA ASN A 21 0.91 -9.53 -11.41
C ASN A 21 2.35 -9.07 -11.69
N ASN A 22 2.90 -9.39 -12.87
CA ASN A 22 4.21 -8.91 -13.29
C ASN A 22 4.20 -7.42 -13.71
N GLN A 23 3.08 -6.91 -14.25
CA GLN A 23 2.97 -5.52 -14.69
C GLN A 23 2.74 -4.53 -13.54
N ASN A 24 2.08 -4.95 -12.45
CA ASN A 24 1.92 -4.13 -11.24
C ASN A 24 2.25 -4.97 -10.01
N PRO A 25 3.55 -5.15 -9.68
CA PRO A 25 3.94 -5.89 -8.49
C PRO A 25 3.36 -5.20 -7.25
N VAL A 26 2.33 -5.81 -6.67
CA VAL A 26 1.70 -5.36 -5.44
C VAL A 26 2.69 -5.64 -4.32
N LYS A 27 3.21 -4.58 -3.69
CA LYS A 27 4.15 -4.75 -2.59
C LYS A 27 3.41 -5.18 -1.34
N TRP A 28 4.07 -5.94 -0.47
CA TRP A 28 3.56 -6.28 0.86
C TRP A 28 3.08 -5.06 1.65
N ARG A 29 3.74 -3.92 1.45
CA ARG A 29 3.34 -2.61 2.01
C ARG A 29 1.96 -2.17 1.51
N ASP A 30 1.64 -2.35 0.23
CA ASP A 30 0.34 -1.98 -0.33
C ASP A 30 -0.78 -2.86 0.22
N ILE A 31 -0.52 -4.17 0.38
CA ILE A 31 -1.44 -5.13 1.02
C ILE A 31 -1.65 -4.77 2.49
N ARG A 32 -0.58 -4.46 3.23
CA ARG A 32 -0.70 -4.08 4.64
C ARG A 32 -1.33 -2.71 4.83
N SER A 33 -1.24 -1.81 3.85
CA SER A 33 -1.78 -0.46 3.97
C SER A 33 -3.30 -0.44 4.21
N ILE A 34 -4.05 -1.49 3.82
CA ILE A 34 -5.51 -1.57 4.02
C ILE A 34 -5.92 -2.14 5.39
N ASP A 35 -4.97 -2.57 6.21
CA ASP A 35 -5.23 -3.13 7.53
C ASP A 35 -5.89 -2.10 8.46
N GLU A 36 -6.88 -2.52 9.24
CA GLU A 36 -7.62 -1.65 10.14
C GLU A 36 -6.72 -0.97 11.19
N LEU A 37 -5.69 -1.66 11.67
CA LEU A 37 -4.71 -1.11 12.60
C LEU A 37 -3.94 0.04 11.96
N GLN A 38 -3.55 -0.13 10.69
CA GLN A 38 -2.82 0.89 9.93
C GLN A 38 -3.68 2.14 9.73
N ILE A 39 -4.97 1.96 9.43
CA ILE A 39 -5.94 3.05 9.30
C ILE A 39 -6.14 3.76 10.64
N LYS A 40 -6.27 3.01 11.73
CA LYS A 40 -6.42 3.57 13.08
C LYS A 40 -5.19 4.39 13.47
N LEU A 41 -3.98 3.87 13.26
CA LEU A 41 -2.73 4.60 13.48
C LEU A 41 -2.70 5.90 12.68
N GLU A 42 -3.13 5.89 11.42
CA GLU A 42 -3.21 7.11 10.61
C GLU A 42 -4.08 8.18 11.28
N ASN A 43 -5.26 7.80 11.78
CA ASN A 43 -6.17 8.73 12.46
C ASN A 43 -5.56 9.27 13.77
N GLU A 44 -4.99 8.40 14.60
CA GLU A 44 -4.38 8.81 15.88
C GLU A 44 -3.20 9.76 15.66
N PHE A 45 -2.30 9.43 14.74
CA PHE A 45 -1.19 10.33 14.40
C PHE A 45 -1.67 11.67 13.85
N ARG A 46 -2.77 11.67 13.09
CA ARG A 46 -3.37 12.90 12.55
C ARG A 46 -3.92 13.80 13.65
N ILE A 47 -4.54 13.24 14.69
CA ILE A 47 -5.00 13.99 15.87
C ILE A 47 -3.81 14.63 16.58
N LEU A 48 -2.67 13.94 16.65
CA LEU A 48 -1.42 14.45 17.22
C LEU A 48 -0.68 15.46 16.32
N GLY A 49 -1.22 15.77 15.13
CA GLY A 49 -0.60 16.71 14.18
C GLY A 49 0.52 16.12 13.33
N TYR A 50 0.65 14.78 13.30
CA TYR A 50 1.59 14.02 12.47
C TYR A 50 0.88 13.35 11.29
N TYR A 51 1.66 13.01 10.27
CA TYR A 51 1.20 12.42 9.03
C TYR A 51 1.81 11.03 8.88
N TYR A 52 1.08 10.01 9.34
CA TYR A 52 1.49 8.62 9.22
C TYR A 52 1.31 8.11 7.78
N GLU A 53 2.39 7.65 7.17
CA GLU A 53 2.42 7.18 5.80
C GLU A 53 2.29 5.66 5.74
N ARG A 54 1.06 5.19 5.51
CA ARG A 54 0.80 3.78 5.19
C ARG A 54 1.34 3.44 3.80
N LYS A 55 1.11 4.32 2.83
CA LYS A 55 1.64 4.22 1.47
C LYS A 55 2.83 5.15 1.29
N LYS A 56 3.81 4.72 0.51
CA LYS A 56 4.98 5.55 0.20
C LYS A 56 4.54 6.87 -0.42
N ASN A 57 4.97 7.98 0.18
CA ASN A 57 4.66 9.35 -0.28
C ASN A 57 3.17 9.73 -0.26
N GLN A 58 2.35 9.09 0.58
CA GLN A 58 0.95 9.43 0.78
C GLN A 58 0.76 10.91 1.16
N TYR A 59 1.70 11.47 1.92
CA TYR A 59 1.66 12.84 2.40
C TYR A 59 2.75 13.72 1.78
N LYS A 60 3.08 13.48 0.50
CA LYS A 60 4.20 14.17 -0.19
C LYS A 60 4.19 15.70 -0.10
N ASN A 61 3.01 16.31 -0.03
CA ASN A 61 2.83 17.76 0.02
C ASN A 61 2.94 18.34 1.45
N TYR A 62 3.11 17.50 2.47
CA TYR A 62 3.19 17.91 3.86
C TYR A 62 4.63 17.97 4.37
N PRO A 63 4.90 18.76 5.44
CA PRO A 63 6.25 18.92 5.98
C PRO A 63 6.89 17.58 6.36
N LYS A 64 8.07 17.30 5.80
CA LYS A 64 8.82 16.04 6.02
C LYS A 64 9.08 15.74 7.51
N LYS A 65 9.27 16.78 8.33
CA LYS A 65 9.47 16.66 9.78
C LYS A 65 8.25 16.11 10.54
N LYS A 66 7.06 16.25 9.96
CA LYS A 66 5.80 15.77 10.54
C LYS A 66 5.34 14.45 9.92
N ARG A 67 6.09 13.90 8.97
CA ARG A 67 5.76 12.64 8.27
C ARG A 67 6.45 11.48 8.95
N ILE A 68 5.69 10.42 9.22
CA ILE A 68 6.19 9.23 9.88
C ILE A 68 5.93 8.03 8.97
N ASP A 69 6.98 7.35 8.53
CA ASP A 69 6.87 6.20 7.63
C ASP A 69 6.57 4.91 8.41
N SER A 70 5.62 4.13 7.89
CA SER A 70 5.20 2.85 8.46
C SER A 70 6.32 1.82 8.59
N GLU A 71 7.27 1.74 7.65
CA GLU A 71 8.42 0.82 7.79
C GLU A 71 9.36 1.26 8.90
N LYS A 72 9.58 2.57 9.07
CA LYS A 72 10.43 3.08 10.16
C LYS A 72 9.83 2.77 11.53
N ILE A 73 8.51 2.95 11.69
CA ILE A 73 7.83 2.56 12.95
C ILE A 73 7.95 1.05 13.17
N GLY A 74 7.75 0.23 12.13
CA GLY A 74 7.90 -1.22 12.25
C GLY A 74 9.31 -1.64 12.67
N GLN A 75 10.35 -0.99 12.13
CA GLN A 75 11.74 -1.24 12.51
C GLN A 75 12.00 -0.87 13.97
N VAL A 76 11.50 0.29 14.43
CA VAL A 76 11.65 0.71 15.84
C VAL A 76 10.94 -0.27 16.77
N LEU A 77 9.70 -0.67 16.45
CA LEU A 77 8.92 -1.60 17.27
C LEU A 77 9.60 -2.96 17.43
N LEU A 78 10.24 -3.47 16.38
CA LEU A 78 10.95 -4.75 16.41
C LEU A 78 12.34 -4.69 17.07
N CYS A 79 12.86 -3.47 17.29
CA CYS A 79 14.16 -3.25 17.93
C CYS A 79 14.05 -3.09 19.45
N ILE A 80 12.82 -3.06 19.98
CA ILE A 80 12.50 -3.04 21.41
C ILE A 80 12.26 -4.48 21.87
#